data_AF-W4L2Q0-F1
#
_entry.id   AF-W4L2Q0-F1
#
_cell.length_a   1.000
_cell.length_b   1.000
_cell.length_c   1.000
_cell.angle_alpha   90.00
_cell.angle_beta   90.00
_cell.angle_gamma   90.00
#
_symmetry.space_group_name_H-M   'P 1'
#
loop_
_entity.id
_entity.type
_entity.pdbx_description
1 polymer ?
#
loop_
_entity_poly.entity_id
_entity_poly.type
_entity_poly.pdbx_seq_one_letter_code
_entity_poly.pdbx_strand_id
1 'polypeptide(L)'
;TSGYYTLFILTLVTLLVLYKLVHSKAGLYLQAIREDEDAAAVMGVDVVRWKVNAFVISSLFAGLAGGIYAHLFVRVVAPQMLLLSEMGLILAMTIVGGLGTLAGPVLGAIVLVLVQEQVREISPQAHLLLFAILVILVMKFFRQGLYGLIAAPLTRWGWLSGTTPLTADDARHT
;
A
#
# COMPACT_ATOMS: atom_id res chain seq x y z
N THR A 1 -2.98 2.21 -28.59
CA THR A 1 -1.55 2.52 -28.35
C THR A 1 -1.35 3.84 -27.59
N SER A 2 -2.06 4.94 -27.93
CA SER A 2 -1.94 6.21 -27.20
C SER A 2 -2.32 6.13 -25.71
N GLY A 3 -3.39 5.42 -25.35
CA GLY A 3 -3.85 5.32 -23.95
C GLY A 3 -2.87 4.63 -22.99
N TYR A 4 -2.01 3.74 -23.49
CA TYR A 4 -0.99 3.07 -22.67
C TYR A 4 0.08 4.06 -22.18
N TYR A 5 0.54 4.96 -23.06
CA TYR A 5 1.50 6.00 -22.68
C TYR A 5 0.89 6.98 -21.67
N THR A 6 -0.40 7.33 -21.81
CA THR A 6 -1.12 8.16 -20.85
C THR A 6 -1.18 7.50 -19.47
N LEU A 7 -1.51 6.20 -19.41
CA LEU A 7 -1.53 5.43 -18.16
C LEU A 7 -0.15 5.37 -17.50
N PHE A 8 0.90 5.13 -18.29
CA PHE A 8 2.26 5.03 -17.77
C PHE A 8 2.75 6.36 -17.19
N ILE A 9 2.57 7.46 -17.94
CA ILE A 9 2.92 8.80 -17.47
C ILE A 9 2.15 9.14 -16.20
N LEU A 10 0.85 8.85 -16.17
CA LEU A 10 0.04 9.13 -15.00
C LEU A 10 0.47 8.32 -13.79
N THR A 11 0.78 7.03 -13.96
CA THR A 11 1.26 6.16 -12.88
C THR A 11 2.58 6.68 -12.31
N LEU A 12 3.48 7.19 -13.16
CA LEU A 12 4.70 7.85 -12.71
C LEU A 12 4.41 9.15 -11.94
N VAL A 13 3.48 9.96 -12.42
CA VAL A 13 3.08 11.21 -11.75
C VAL A 13 2.46 10.92 -10.38
N THR A 14 1.55 9.94 -10.28
CA THR A 14 0.93 9.58 -9.01
C THR A 14 1.97 9.04 -8.02
N LEU A 15 2.89 8.18 -8.47
CA LEU A 15 4.02 7.70 -7.65
C LEU A 15 4.88 8.85 -7.14
N LEU A 16 5.23 9.82 -8.00
CA LEU A 16 6.05 10.96 -7.62
C LEU A 16 5.35 11.86 -6.61
N VAL A 17 4.06 12.15 -6.83
CA VAL A 17 3.25 12.96 -5.90
C VAL A 17 3.12 12.26 -4.56
N LEU A 18 2.82 10.96 -4.54
CA LEU A 18 2.74 10.18 -3.31
C LEU A 18 4.11 10.12 -2.60
N TYR A 19 5.21 9.97 -3.34
CA TYR A 19 6.55 9.99 -2.79
C TYR A 19 6.84 11.32 -2.09
N LYS A 20 6.57 12.45 -2.75
CA LYS A 20 6.74 13.78 -2.14
C LYS A 20 5.82 13.98 -0.93
N LEU A 21 4.60 13.47 -0.97
CA LEU A 21 3.64 13.61 0.12
C LEU A 21 4.10 12.83 1.36
N VAL A 22 4.53 11.59 1.19
CA VAL A 22 5.02 10.72 2.27
C VAL A 22 6.30 11.26 2.90
N HIS A 23 7.21 11.83 2.10
CA HIS A 23 8.46 12.43 2.60
C HIS A 23 8.29 13.87 3.12
N SER A 24 7.07 14.42 3.10
CA SER A 24 6.79 15.75 3.63
C SER A 24 6.41 15.72 5.11
N LYS A 25 6.30 16.90 5.73
CA LYS A 25 5.79 17.05 7.11
C LYS A 25 4.42 16.37 7.31
N ALA A 26 3.58 16.35 6.27
CA ALA A 26 2.28 15.69 6.31
C ALA A 26 2.41 14.17 6.56
N GLY A 27 3.37 13.52 5.92
CA GLY A 27 3.64 12.09 6.11
C GLY A 27 4.10 11.79 7.54
N LEU A 28 4.93 12.65 8.13
CA LEU A 28 5.39 12.51 9.51
C LEU A 28 4.23 12.61 10.52
N TYR A 29 3.32 13.58 10.36
CA TYR A 29 2.14 13.70 11.22
C TYR A 29 1.22 12.47 11.09
N LEU A 30 1.02 11.97 9.87
CA LEU A 30 0.22 10.77 9.64
C LEU A 30 0.88 9.51 10.22
N GLN A 31 2.21 9.43 10.18
CA GLN A 31 2.94 8.34 10.82
C GLN A 31 2.80 8.38 12.35
N ALA A 32 2.93 9.57 12.96
CA ALA A 32 2.75 9.74 14.41
C ALA A 32 1.34 9.32 14.85
N ILE A 33 0.30 9.75 14.11
CA ILE A 33 -1.10 9.34 14.36
C ILE A 33 -1.28 7.81 14.22
N ARG A 34 -0.52 7.15 13.33
CA ARG A 34 -0.58 5.69 13.15
C ARG A 34 0.07 4.92 14.29
N GLU A 35 1.08 5.50 14.94
CA GLU A 35 1.80 4.88 16.06
C GLU A 35 1.02 5.01 17.36
N ASP A 36 0.63 6.23 17.72
CA ASP A 36 -0.21 6.50 18.89
C ASP A 36 -0.99 7.81 18.66
N GLU A 37 -2.31 7.66 18.53
CA GLU A 37 -3.23 8.77 18.29
C GLU A 37 -3.33 9.71 19.49
N ASP A 38 -3.35 9.16 20.71
CA ASP A 38 -3.49 9.94 21.94
C ASP A 38 -2.21 10.74 22.20
N ALA A 39 -1.04 10.11 22.00
CA ALA A 39 0.24 10.81 22.12
C ALA A 39 0.40 11.92 21.06
N ALA A 40 -0.03 11.69 19.82
CA ALA A 40 0.01 12.70 18.77
C ALA A 40 -0.87 13.92 19.10
N ALA A 41 -2.05 13.70 19.70
CA ALA A 41 -2.94 14.76 20.12
C ALA A 41 -2.32 15.63 21.24
N VAL A 42 -1.66 15.00 22.22
CA VAL A 42 -0.95 15.71 23.30
C VAL A 42 0.21 16.56 22.77
N MET A 43 0.88 16.10 21.70
CA MET A 43 1.96 16.82 21.02
C MET A 43 1.47 18.01 20.16
N GLY A 44 0.17 18.32 20.19
CA GLY A 44 -0.42 19.46 19.47
C GLY A 44 -0.74 19.19 18.01
N VAL A 45 -0.80 17.92 17.59
CA VAL A 45 -1.22 17.54 16.23
C VAL A 45 -2.74 17.47 16.16
N ASP A 46 -3.35 18.24 15.26
CA ASP A 46 -4.79 18.15 14.95
C ASP A 46 -5.12 16.83 14.24
N VAL A 47 -5.35 15.76 15.02
CA VAL A 47 -5.60 14.41 14.50
C VAL A 47 -6.76 14.37 13.51
N VAL A 48 -7.88 15.01 13.86
CA VAL A 48 -9.10 15.02 13.03
C VAL A 48 -8.82 15.66 11.66
N ARG A 49 -8.13 16.80 11.64
CA ARG A 49 -7.82 17.52 10.39
C ARG A 49 -6.91 16.69 9.48
N TRP A 50 -5.90 16.03 10.06
CA TRP A 50 -4.99 15.19 9.31
C TRP A 50 -5.65 13.90 8.80
N LYS A 51 -6.56 13.29 9.57
CA LYS A 51 -7.38 12.15 9.10
C LYS A 51 -8.29 12.53 7.93
N VAL A 52 -8.98 13.67 8.02
CA VAL A 52 -9.83 14.17 6.91
C VAL A 52 -8.99 14.43 5.66
N ASN A 53 -7.83 15.09 5.81
CA ASN A 53 -6.93 15.33 4.69
C ASN A 53 -6.43 14.02 4.06
N ALA A 54 -6.05 13.02 4.86
CA ALA A 54 -5.65 11.72 4.36
C ALA A 54 -6.79 11.01 3.59
N PHE A 55 -8.02 11.12 4.08
CA PHE A 55 -9.20 10.57 3.41
C PHE A 55 -9.48 11.26 2.06
N VAL A 56 -9.41 12.59 2.01
CA VAL A 56 -9.63 13.37 0.78
C VAL A 56 -8.57 13.03 -0.27
N ILE A 57 -7.30 13.00 0.15
CA ILE A 57 -6.18 12.67 -0.76
C ILE A 57 -6.32 11.23 -1.28
N SER A 58 -6.63 10.27 -0.42
CA SER A 58 -6.83 8.87 -0.84
C SER A 58 -8.00 8.73 -1.81
N SER A 59 -9.13 9.40 -1.52
CA SER A 59 -10.32 9.41 -2.37
C SER A 59 -10.07 10.06 -3.73
N LEU A 60 -9.25 11.11 -3.79
CA LEU A 60 -8.83 11.74 -5.04
C LEU A 60 -8.11 10.75 -5.95
N PHE A 61 -7.10 10.05 -5.43
CA PHE A 61 -6.34 9.05 -6.21
C PHE A 61 -7.19 7.83 -6.57
N ALA A 62 -8.05 7.36 -5.65
CA ALA A 62 -8.96 6.25 -5.92
C ALA A 62 -9.98 6.60 -7.02
N GLY A 63 -10.58 7.80 -6.97
CA GLY A 63 -11.50 8.27 -8.00
C GLY A 63 -10.82 8.48 -9.36
N LEU A 64 -9.59 9.00 -9.36
CA LEU A 64 -8.80 9.19 -10.58
C LEU A 64 -8.43 7.84 -11.21
N ALA A 65 -8.01 6.86 -10.40
CA ALA A 65 -7.74 5.50 -10.86
C ALA A 65 -9.01 4.82 -11.41
N GLY A 66 -10.12 4.92 -10.69
CA GLY A 66 -11.40 4.31 -11.09
C GLY A 66 -12.00 4.94 -12.34
N GLY A 67 -11.96 6.27 -12.48
CA GLY A 67 -12.46 6.97 -13.67
C GLY A 67 -11.70 6.59 -14.94
N ILE A 68 -10.39 6.39 -14.82
CA ILE A 68 -9.55 5.95 -15.95
C ILE A 68 -9.75 4.47 -16.25
N TYR A 69 -9.89 3.64 -15.22
CA TYR A 69 -10.23 2.23 -15.39
C TYR A 69 -11.55 2.07 -16.15
N ALA A 70 -12.56 2.83 -15.76
CA ALA A 70 -13.85 2.86 -16.45
C ALA A 70 -13.72 3.32 -17.91
N HIS A 71 -12.95 4.39 -18.17
CA HIS A 71 -12.80 4.93 -19.52
C HIS A 71 -12.03 4.00 -20.47
N LEU A 72 -10.98 3.32 -20.00
CA LEU A 72 -10.08 2.54 -20.85
C LEU A 72 -10.47 1.06 -20.98
N PHE A 73 -10.97 0.44 -19.91
CA PHE A 73 -11.23 -1.00 -19.86
C PHE A 73 -12.71 -1.32 -19.93
N VAL A 74 -13.57 -0.43 -19.43
CA VAL A 74 -15.01 -0.69 -19.31
C VAL A 74 -15.77 0.04 -20.44
N ARG A 75 -15.68 -0.49 -21.66
CA ARG A 75 -16.50 -0.01 -22.80
C ARG A 75 -18.01 -0.28 -22.60
N VAL A 76 -18.34 -1.26 -21.76
CA VAL A 76 -19.71 -1.59 -21.31
C VAL A 76 -19.63 -1.90 -19.82
N VAL A 77 -20.34 -1.13 -19.00
CA VAL A 77 -20.39 -1.35 -17.54
C VAL A 77 -21.23 -2.59 -17.26
N ALA A 78 -20.57 -3.74 -17.14
CA ALA A 78 -21.18 -4.93 -16.56
C ALA A 78 -21.01 -4.87 -15.03
N PRO A 79 -22.08 -4.88 -14.22
CA PRO A 79 -22.01 -4.76 -12.75
C PRO A 79 -21.25 -5.89 -12.05
N GLN A 80 -20.81 -6.91 -12.79
CA GLN A 80 -20.11 -8.09 -12.30
C GLN A 80 -18.58 -7.93 -12.30
N MET A 81 -18.02 -6.85 -12.85
CA MET A 81 -16.56 -6.66 -12.89
C MET A 81 -16.02 -6.13 -11.55
N LEU A 82 -16.69 -5.13 -10.96
CA LEU A 82 -16.32 -4.50 -9.67
C LEU A 82 -16.68 -5.34 -8.43
N LEU A 83 -16.65 -6.67 -8.53
CA LEU A 83 -16.95 -7.58 -7.43
C LEU A 83 -15.83 -7.58 -6.36
N LEU A 84 -16.15 -8.14 -5.20
CA LEU A 84 -15.23 -8.38 -4.07
C LEU A 84 -13.87 -8.97 -4.49
N SER A 85 -13.83 -9.71 -5.60
CA SER A 85 -12.62 -10.28 -6.20
C SER A 85 -11.61 -9.22 -6.67
N GLU A 86 -12.04 -8.15 -7.34
CA GLU A 86 -11.13 -7.08 -7.80
C GLU A 86 -10.58 -6.27 -6.62
N MET A 87 -11.43 -5.94 -5.65
CA MET A 87 -11.00 -5.27 -4.41
C MET A 87 -10.00 -6.14 -3.63
N GLY A 88 -10.28 -7.43 -3.51
CA GLY A 88 -9.38 -8.41 -2.89
C GLY A 88 -8.04 -8.52 -3.60
N LEU A 89 -8.02 -8.41 -4.94
CA LEU A 89 -6.80 -8.35 -5.76
C LEU A 89 -5.94 -7.14 -5.43
N ILE A 90 -6.53 -5.95 -5.41
CA ILE A 90 -5.81 -4.71 -5.13
C ILE A 90 -5.21 -4.75 -3.72
N LEU A 91 -5.98 -5.25 -2.74
CA LEU A 91 -5.49 -5.47 -1.37
C LEU A 91 -4.36 -6.52 -1.35
N ALA A 92 -4.50 -7.62 -2.08
CA ALA A 92 -3.46 -8.65 -2.18
C ALA A 92 -2.17 -8.08 -2.76
N MET A 93 -2.21 -7.31 -3.85
CA MET A 93 -1.02 -6.63 -4.41
C MET A 93 -0.31 -5.76 -3.38
N THR A 94 -1.08 -5.00 -2.59
CA THR A 94 -0.55 -4.12 -1.56
C THR A 94 0.10 -4.91 -0.42
N ILE A 95 -0.58 -5.95 0.08
CA ILE A 95 -0.11 -6.77 1.21
C ILE A 95 1.12 -7.59 0.81
N VAL A 96 1.07 -8.26 -0.34
CA VAL A 96 2.18 -9.06 -0.89
C VAL A 96 3.40 -8.17 -1.14
N GLY A 97 3.17 -6.98 -1.68
CA GLY A 97 4.20 -5.97 -1.90
C GLY A 97 4.88 -5.48 -0.61
N GLY A 98 4.08 -5.25 0.43
CA GLY A 98 4.53 -4.81 1.75
C GLY A 98 3.74 -3.59 2.25
N LEU A 99 3.19 -3.69 3.46
CA LEU A 99 2.42 -2.62 4.10
C LEU A 99 3.35 -1.50 4.59
N GLY A 100 3.02 -0.25 4.26
CA GLY A 100 3.72 0.94 4.78
C GLY A 100 4.84 1.48 3.90
N THR A 101 5.02 0.98 2.67
CA THR A 101 5.95 1.56 1.69
C THR A 101 5.26 1.85 0.37
N LEU A 102 5.79 2.80 -0.40
CA LEU A 102 5.27 3.10 -1.75
C LEU A 102 5.77 2.10 -2.81
N ALA A 103 6.97 1.53 -2.62
CA ALA A 103 7.57 0.59 -3.57
C ALA A 103 6.96 -0.82 -3.45
N GLY A 104 6.50 -1.22 -2.26
CA GLY A 104 5.88 -2.51 -2.02
C GLY A 104 4.70 -2.78 -2.97
N PRO A 105 3.63 -1.97 -2.96
CA PRO A 105 2.45 -2.20 -3.80
C PRO A 105 2.76 -2.26 -5.30
N VAL A 106 3.75 -1.49 -5.78
CA VAL A 106 4.18 -1.53 -7.19
C VAL A 106 4.80 -2.88 -7.54
N LEU A 107 5.73 -3.37 -6.71
CA LEU A 107 6.34 -4.69 -6.90
C LEU A 107 5.32 -5.82 -6.77
N GLY A 108 4.43 -5.72 -5.78
CA GLY A 108 3.34 -6.68 -5.57
C GLY A 108 2.38 -6.73 -6.76
N ALA A 109 2.06 -5.58 -7.36
CA ALA A 109 1.25 -5.52 -8.57
C ALA A 109 1.93 -6.21 -9.76
N ILE A 110 3.22 -5.93 -10.02
CA ILE A 110 3.96 -6.56 -11.13
C ILE A 110 3.98 -8.09 -10.96
N VAL A 111 4.36 -8.58 -9.78
CA VAL A 111 4.47 -10.02 -9.52
C VAL A 111 3.10 -10.70 -9.62
N LEU A 112 2.07 -10.17 -8.95
CA LEU A 112 0.76 -10.82 -8.96
C LEU A 112 0.08 -10.76 -10.33
N VAL A 113 0.26 -9.68 -11.11
CA VAL A 113 -0.28 -9.61 -12.47
C VAL A 113 0.39 -10.64 -13.37
N LEU A 114 1.73 -10.78 -13.31
CA LEU A 114 2.43 -11.81 -14.08
C LEU A 114 1.94 -13.21 -13.72
N VAL A 115 1.79 -13.50 -12.43
CA VAL A 115 1.29 -14.81 -12.01
C VAL A 115 -0.17 -15.01 -12.44
N GLN A 116 -1.01 -13.98 -12.36
CA GLN A 116 -2.39 -14.06 -12.84
C GLN A 116 -2.47 -14.38 -14.32
N GLU A 117 -1.64 -13.76 -15.15
CA GLU A 117 -1.64 -14.00 -16.59
C GLU A 117 -1.27 -15.46 -16.89
N GLN A 118 -0.23 -16.00 -16.24
CA GLN A 118 0.16 -17.40 -16.38
C GLN A 118 -0.95 -18.37 -15.94
N VAL A 119 -1.64 -18.07 -14.83
CA VAL A 119 -2.75 -18.91 -14.33
C VAL A 119 -3.95 -18.86 -15.29
N ARG A 120 -4.18 -17.71 -15.93
CA ARG A 120 -5.26 -17.51 -16.89
C ARG A 120 -5.06 -18.32 -18.17
N GLU A 121 -3.82 -18.49 -18.62
CA GLU A 121 -3.49 -19.31 -19.79
C GLU A 121 -3.74 -20.81 -19.57
N ILE A 122 -3.61 -21.30 -18.32
CA ILE A 122 -3.72 -22.74 -18.01
C ILE A 122 -5.18 -23.19 -17.86
N SER A 123 -6.04 -22.41 -17.19
CA SER A 123 -7.45 -22.80 -16.99
C SER A 123 -8.38 -21.61 -16.77
N PRO A 124 -9.27 -21.26 -17.72
CA PRO A 124 -10.19 -20.12 -17.60
C PRO A 124 -11.24 -20.26 -16.48
N GLN A 125 -11.72 -21.48 -16.19
CA GLN A 125 -12.80 -21.67 -15.20
C GLN A 125 -12.31 -21.79 -13.74
N ALA A 126 -11.07 -22.24 -13.50
CA ALA A 126 -10.53 -22.43 -12.15
C ALA A 126 -9.68 -21.25 -11.66
N HIS A 127 -9.53 -20.19 -12.47
CA HIS A 127 -8.61 -19.09 -12.19
C HIS A 127 -8.90 -18.39 -10.84
N LEU A 128 -10.17 -18.22 -10.46
CA LEU A 128 -10.54 -17.54 -9.21
C LEU A 128 -10.14 -18.34 -7.96
N LEU A 129 -10.33 -19.66 -7.98
CA LEU A 129 -9.97 -20.54 -6.86
C LEU A 129 -8.46 -20.69 -6.73
N LEU A 130 -7.76 -20.92 -7.85
CA LEU A 130 -6.30 -20.97 -7.88
C LEU A 130 -5.69 -19.64 -7.44
N PHE A 131 -6.26 -18.52 -7.87
CA PHE A 131 -5.84 -17.20 -7.44
C PHE A 131 -6.02 -16.97 -5.94
N ALA A 132 -7.18 -17.33 -5.38
CA ALA A 132 -7.43 -17.20 -3.95
C ALA A 132 -6.43 -18.02 -3.12
N ILE A 133 -6.17 -19.27 -3.53
CA ILE A 133 -5.20 -20.15 -2.88
C ILE A 133 -3.78 -19.59 -3.00
N LEU A 134 -3.41 -19.08 -4.18
CA LEU A 134 -2.12 -18.45 -4.43
C LEU A 134 -1.92 -17.24 -3.52
N VAL A 135 -2.90 -16.33 -3.42
CA VAL A 135 -2.81 -15.17 -2.53
C VAL A 135 -2.62 -15.59 -1.08
N ILE A 136 -3.37 -16.60 -0.61
CA ILE A 136 -3.22 -17.14 0.75
C ILE A 136 -1.81 -17.72 0.95
N LEU A 137 -1.29 -18.48 -0.02
CA LEU A 137 0.06 -19.02 0.01
C LEU A 137 1.11 -17.91 0.05
N VAL A 138 1.00 -16.90 -0.81
CA VAL A 138 1.93 -15.78 -0.85
C VAL A 138 1.87 -14.99 0.46
N MET A 139 0.68 -14.73 1.01
CA MET A 139 0.53 -14.09 2.33
C MET A 139 1.16 -14.93 3.45
N LYS A 140 1.03 -16.26 3.39
CA LYS A 140 1.61 -17.17 4.40
C LYS A 140 3.14 -17.25 4.31
N PHE A 141 3.69 -17.32 3.10
CA PHE A 141 5.13 -17.45 2.86
C PHE A 141 5.87 -16.11 2.97
N PHE A 142 5.23 -14.99 2.63
CA PHE A 142 5.84 -13.65 2.60
C PHE A 142 5.30 -12.73 3.70
N ARG A 143 5.36 -13.17 4.97
CA ARG A 143 4.89 -12.42 6.16
C ARG A 143 5.48 -11.00 6.35
N GLN A 144 6.54 -10.65 5.63
CA GLN A 144 7.20 -9.33 5.69
C GLN A 144 7.05 -8.50 4.39
N GLY A 145 6.32 -9.01 3.39
CA GLY A 145 6.21 -8.42 2.04
C GLY A 145 7.50 -8.49 1.23
N LEU A 146 7.41 -8.36 -0.10
CA LEU A 146 8.59 -8.34 -1.00
C LEU A 146 9.55 -7.18 -0.68
N TYR A 147 9.02 -6.04 -0.24
CA TYR A 147 9.85 -4.90 0.17
C TYR A 147 10.71 -5.22 1.40
N GLY A 148 10.22 -6.03 2.35
CA GLY A 148 10.98 -6.45 3.53
C GLY A 148 12.25 -7.23 3.18
N LEU A 149 12.23 -8.01 2.09
CA LEU A 149 13.40 -8.77 1.62
C LEU A 149 14.48 -7.89 0.96
N ILE A 150 14.08 -6.79 0.30
CA ILE A 150 15.00 -5.86 -0.37
C ILE A 150 15.48 -4.76 0.57
N ALA A 151 14.69 -4.37 1.57
CA ALA A 151 15.03 -3.33 2.54
C ALA A 151 15.75 -3.84 3.80
N ALA A 152 15.57 -5.12 4.17
CA ALA A 152 16.29 -5.75 5.30
C ALA A 152 17.84 -5.67 5.23
N PRO A 153 18.50 -5.67 4.05
CA PRO A 153 19.94 -5.45 3.97
C PRO A 153 20.34 -4.00 4.30
N LEU A 154 19.48 -3.00 4.08
CA LEU A 154 19.81 -1.59 4.31
C LEU A 154 19.53 -1.13 5.76
N THR A 155 18.47 -1.62 6.41
CA THR A 155 18.19 -1.28 7.82
C THR A 155 19.08 -2.00 8.83
N ARG A 156 19.94 -2.93 8.39
CA ARG A 156 21.02 -3.50 9.21
C ARG A 156 22.22 -2.58 9.38
N TRP A 157 22.29 -1.43 8.70
CA TRP A 157 23.31 -0.41 8.98
C TRP A 157 22.86 0.46 10.16
N GLY A 158 23.12 -0.04 11.38
CA GLY A 158 22.61 0.49 12.64
C GLY A 158 22.96 1.94 12.93
N TRP A 159 21.99 2.84 12.72
CA TRP A 159 22.10 4.26 13.09
C TRP A 159 20.89 4.82 13.88
N LEU A 160 19.89 4.01 14.26
CA LEU A 160 18.72 4.48 15.03
C LEU A 160 18.31 3.62 16.24
N SER A 161 19.12 2.65 16.69
CA SER A 161 18.89 1.96 17.97
C SER A 161 19.45 2.75 19.16
N GLY A 162 19.05 4.02 19.27
CA GLY A 162 19.57 4.98 20.25
C GLY A 162 18.54 5.51 21.25
N THR A 163 17.35 4.91 21.37
CA THR A 163 16.39 5.24 22.43
C THR A 163 16.16 4.02 23.30
N THR A 164 17.15 3.73 24.15
CA THR A 164 16.89 3.06 25.42
C THR A 164 15.68 3.72 26.08
N PRO A 165 14.62 2.99 26.41
CA PRO A 165 13.60 3.52 27.29
C PRO A 165 14.32 3.87 28.59
N LEU A 166 14.30 5.14 28.98
CA LEU A 166 14.54 5.51 30.37
C LEU A 166 13.33 5.00 31.14
N THR A 167 13.31 3.70 31.36
CA THR A 167 12.41 3.00 32.25
C THR A 167 12.68 3.56 33.64
N ALA A 168 11.86 4.53 34.05
CA ALA A 168 11.04 4.48 35.25
C ALA A 168 11.46 3.49 36.37
N ASP A 169 12.71 3.51 36.81
CA ASP A 169 13.23 2.72 37.95
C ASP A 169 13.97 3.58 38.99
N ASP A 170 13.76 4.90 38.98
CA ASP A 170 14.35 5.83 39.96
C ASP A 170 13.33 6.45 40.93
N ALA A 171 12.17 5.79 41.10
CA ALA A 171 11.12 6.24 42.01
C ALA A 171 10.91 5.32 43.22
N ARG A 172 11.87 4.45 43.56
CA ARG A 172 11.77 3.53 44.71
C ARG A 172 12.92 3.59 45.71
N HIS A 173 13.85 4.53 45.56
CA HIS A 173 14.94 4.69 46.52
C HIS A 173 15.29 6.16 46.79
N THR A 174 14.34 6.93 47.34
CA THR A 174 14.57 7.98 48.35
C THR A 174 13.25 8.35 49.01
#